data_AF-A0A8T7AZW2-F1
#
_entry.id   AF-A0A8T7AZW2-F1
#
_cell.length_a   1.000
_cell.length_b   1.000
_cell.length_c   1.000
_cell.angle_alpha   90.00
_cell.angle_beta   90.00
_cell.angle_gamma   90.00
#
_symmetry.space_group_name_H-M   'P 1'
#
loop_
_entity.id
_entity.type
_entity.pdbx_description
1 polymer ?
#
loop_
_entity_poly.entity_id
_entity_poly.type
_entity_poly.pdbx_seq_one_letter_code
_entity_poly.pdbx_strand_id
1 'polypeptide(L)' 'MKCYSAAAIRAAEHAGLSERLIGDGLVPLDSALGLHRDATRSLAIPGERQLIAYRTGHLGLLSHPEVYAQLSLWLA' A
#
# COMPACT_ATOMS: atom_id res chain seq x y z
N MET A 1 -2.29 17.99 8.64
CA MET A 1 -3.02 16.74 8.98
C MET A 1 -2.09 15.56 8.67
N LYS A 2 -2.10 14.47 9.45
CA LYS A 2 -1.28 13.28 9.15
C LYS A 2 -2.14 12.29 8.35
N CYS A 3 -1.68 11.92 7.16
CA CYS A 3 -2.30 10.88 6.33
C CYS A 3 -1.35 9.68 6.23
N TYR A 4 -1.94 8.49 6.11
CA TYR A 4 -1.24 7.21 5.98
C TYR A 4 -1.92 6.39 4.89
N SER A 5 -1.18 5.49 4.25
CA SER A 5 -1.71 4.58 3.24
C SER A 5 -1.19 3.16 3.46
N ALA A 6 -2.07 2.18 3.40
CA ALA A 6 -1.70 0.76 3.37
C ALA A 6 -2.14 0.18 2.03
N ALA A 7 -1.21 -0.48 1.33
CA ALA A 7 -1.47 -1.15 0.07
C ALA A 7 -1.19 -2.64 0.21
N ALA A 8 -1.93 -3.47 -0.54
CA ALA A 8 -1.63 -4.87 -0.70
C ALA A 8 -1.04 -5.13 -2.08
N ILE A 9 -0.20 -6.15 -2.17
CA ILE A 9 0.31 -6.65 -3.43
C ILE A 9 0.46 -8.17 -3.37
N ARG A 10 0.02 -8.86 -4.42
CA ARG A 10 0.10 -10.33 -4.47
C ARG A 10 1.51 -10.84 -4.74
N ALA A 11 2.36 -10.00 -5.33
CA ALA A 11 3.75 -10.31 -5.60
C ALA A 11 4.59 -10.38 -4.32
N ALA A 12 5.73 -11.07 -4.40
CA ALA A 12 6.75 -11.00 -3.37
C ALA A 12 7.49 -9.65 -3.45
N GLU A 13 8.15 -9.25 -2.37
CA GLU A 13 8.88 -7.98 -2.27
C GLU A 13 9.96 -7.77 -3.35
N HIS A 14 10.61 -8.87 -3.75
CA HIS A 14 11.68 -8.89 -4.75
C HIS A 14 11.22 -9.34 -6.15
N ALA A 15 9.91 -9.38 -6.38
CA ALA A 15 9.34 -9.71 -7.69
C ALA A 15 9.67 -8.62 -8.72
N GLY A 16 9.77 -9.00 -9.99
CA GLY A 16 10.10 -8.07 -11.07
C GLY A 16 9.08 -6.92 -11.17
N LEU A 17 9.51 -5.76 -11.69
CA LEU A 17 8.67 -4.56 -11.86
C LEU A 17 7.30 -4.86 -12.50
N SER A 18 7.24 -5.78 -13.46
CA SER A 18 6.02 -6.22 -14.13
C SER A 18 5.03 -6.97 -13.22
N GLU A 19 5.53 -7.72 -12.24
CA GLU A 19 4.70 -8.43 -11.27
C GLU A 19 4.19 -7.49 -10.16
N ARG A 20 4.91 -6.40 -9.88
CA ARG A 20 4.48 -5.35 -8.94
C ARG A 20 3.37 -4.43 -9.47
N LEU A 21 3.14 -4.44 -10.78
CA LEU A 21 2.02 -3.71 -11.41
C LEU A 21 0.67 -4.40 -11.19
N ILE A 22 0.70 -5.69 -10.87
CA ILE A 22 -0.47 -6.46 -10.46
C ILE A 22 -0.60 -6.21 -8.96
N GLY A 23 -1.38 -5.22 -8.56
CA GLY A 23 -1.58 -4.86 -7.14
C GLY A 23 -2.18 -6.02 -6.33
N ASP A 24 -3.32 -5.79 -5.70
CA ASP A 24 -3.94 -6.79 -4.82
C ASP A 24 -5.06 -7.61 -5.50
N GLY A 25 -5.32 -7.34 -6.78
CA GLY A 25 -6.40 -7.92 -7.58
C GLY A 25 -7.63 -7.02 -7.72
N LEU A 26 -7.72 -5.91 -6.96
CA LEU A 26 -8.79 -4.92 -7.06
C LEU A 26 -8.27 -3.51 -7.28
N VAL A 27 -7.16 -3.16 -6.63
CA VAL A 27 -6.58 -1.81 -6.64
C VAL A 27 -5.13 -1.87 -7.11
N PRO A 28 -4.73 -1.07 -8.12
CA PRO A 28 -3.33 -0.91 -8.49
C PRO A 28 -2.51 -0.31 -7.35
N LEU A 29 -1.25 -0.74 -7.21
CA LEU A 29 -0.36 -0.29 -6.13
C LEU A 29 -0.24 1.24 -6.06
N ASP A 30 0.03 1.90 -7.18
CA ASP A 30 0.16 3.37 -7.24
C ASP A 30 -1.09 4.08 -6.72
N SER A 31 -2.28 3.57 -7.09
CA SER A 31 -3.54 4.13 -6.61
C SER A 31 -3.70 3.99 -5.10
N ALA A 32 -3.33 2.83 -4.53
CA ALA A 32 -3.41 2.58 -3.09
C ALA A 32 -2.43 3.47 -2.30
N LEU A 33 -1.29 3.83 -2.89
CA LEU A 33 -0.28 4.72 -2.30
C LEU A 33 -0.56 6.22 -2.55
N GLY A 34 -1.67 6.55 -3.22
CA GLY A 34 -2.01 7.93 -3.56
C GLY A 34 -1.09 8.57 -4.62
N LEU A 35 -0.42 7.73 -5.42
CA LEU A 35 0.40 8.16 -6.54
C LEU A 35 -0.48 8.28 -7.79
N HIS A 36 -0.27 9.37 -8.53
CA HIS A 36 -1.02 9.63 -9.75
C HIS A 36 -0.12 10.37 -10.75
N ARG A 37 -0.31 10.11 -12.05
CA ARG A 37 0.49 10.72 -13.14
C ARG A 37 0.35 12.24 -13.20
N ASP A 38 -0.85 12.73 -12.95
CA ASP A 38 -1.13 14.14 -12.70
C ASP A 38 -0.76 14.49 -11.25
N ALA A 39 0.27 15.33 -11.08
CA ALA A 39 0.81 15.75 -9.80
C ALA A 39 -0.21 16.47 -8.91
N THR A 40 -1.21 17.14 -9.50
CA THR A 40 -2.25 17.84 -8.74
C THR A 40 -3.21 16.89 -8.02
N ARG A 41 -3.22 15.61 -8.40
CA ARG A 41 -4.09 14.56 -7.84
C ARG A 41 -3.32 13.58 -6.95
N SER A 42 -2.00 13.76 -6.78
CA SER A 42 -1.21 12.92 -5.88
C SER A 42 -1.36 13.38 -4.43
N LEU A 43 -1.53 12.42 -3.51
CA LEU A 43 -1.83 12.70 -2.10
C LEU A 43 -0.59 13.09 -1.27
N ALA A 44 0.61 13.09 -1.87
CA ALA A 44 1.89 13.48 -1.24
C ALA A 44 2.15 12.81 0.13
N ILE A 45 1.70 11.57 0.31
CA ILE A 45 1.95 10.79 1.53
C ILE A 45 3.42 10.35 1.52
N PRO A 46 4.25 10.71 2.52
CA PRO A 46 5.66 10.34 2.54
C PRO A 46 5.82 8.82 2.74
N GLY A 47 6.87 8.22 2.18
CA GLY A 47 7.09 6.76 2.22
C GLY A 47 7.12 6.17 3.63
N GLU A 48 7.59 6.92 4.63
CA GLU A 48 7.58 6.55 6.05
C GLU A 48 6.17 6.34 6.64
N ARG A 49 5.14 6.83 5.94
CA ARG A 49 3.71 6.72 6.30
C ARG A 49 2.95 5.81 5.35
N GLN A 50 3.69 5.03 4.56
CA GLN A 50 3.14 4.02 3.66
C GLN A 50 3.53 2.64 4.17
N LEU A 51 2.63 1.69 4.03
CA LEU A 51 2.89 0.26 4.26
C LEU A 51 2.48 -0.51 3.01
N ILE A 52 3.31 -1.47 2.61
CA ILE A 52 3.00 -2.40 1.52
C ILE A 52 2.99 -3.81 2.11
N ALA A 53 1.81 -4.43 2.18
CA ALA A 53 1.66 -5.84 2.56
C ALA A 53 1.89 -6.73 1.34
N TYR A 54 3.04 -7.40 1.31
CA TYR A 54 3.40 -8.34 0.23
C TYR A 54 2.66 -9.67 0.37
N ARG A 55 2.60 -10.42 -0.73
CA ARG A 55 1.91 -11.73 -0.81
C ARG A 55 0.47 -11.68 -0.28
N THR A 56 -0.18 -10.53 -0.40
CA THR A 56 -1.47 -10.21 0.21
C THR A 56 -2.43 -9.71 -0.86
N GLY A 57 -3.67 -10.21 -0.85
CA GLY A 57 -4.77 -9.69 -1.68
C GLY A 57 -5.56 -8.60 -0.95
N HIS A 58 -6.50 -7.94 -1.64
CA HIS A 58 -7.16 -6.73 -1.10
C HIS A 58 -7.79 -6.95 0.28
N LEU A 59 -8.61 -8.00 0.40
CA LEU A 59 -9.27 -8.36 1.65
C LEU A 59 -8.30 -8.93 2.70
N GLY A 60 -7.12 -9.37 2.28
CA GLY A 60 -6.08 -9.84 3.19
C GLY A 60 -5.54 -8.74 4.10
N LEU A 61 -5.62 -7.47 3.70
CA LEU A 61 -5.27 -6.34 4.59
C LEU A 61 -6.06 -6.35 5.89
N LEU A 62 -7.31 -6.82 5.86
CA LEU A 62 -8.20 -6.85 7.03
C LEU A 62 -7.78 -7.88 8.09
N SER A 63 -6.90 -8.82 7.75
CA SER A 63 -6.42 -9.86 8.68
C SER A 63 -4.90 -9.94 8.79
N HIS A 64 -4.16 -9.08 8.10
CA HIS A 64 -2.70 -9.12 8.07
C HIS A 64 -2.09 -8.54 9.36
N PRO A 65 -1.35 -9.31 10.17
CA PRO A 65 -0.90 -8.88 11.49
C PRO A 65 0.02 -7.63 11.44
N GLU A 66 0.87 -7.53 10.42
CA GLU A 66 1.74 -6.37 10.22
C GLU A 66 0.95 -5.07 10.00
N VAL A 67 -0.21 -5.14 9.33
CA VAL A 67 -1.07 -3.98 9.10
C VAL A 67 -1.60 -3.46 10.44
N TYR A 68 -2.06 -4.35 11.33
CA TYR A 68 -2.54 -3.95 12.65
C TYR A 68 -1.42 -3.44 13.56
N ALA A 69 -0.23 -4.03 13.50
CA ALA A 69 0.94 -3.54 14.21
C ALA A 69 1.29 -2.10 13.76
N GLN A 70 1.29 -1.86 12.45
CA GLN A 70 1.57 -0.54 11.90
C GLN A 70 0.49 0.50 12.21
N LEU A 71 -0.80 0.10 12.15
CA LEU A 71 -1.90 0.99 12.53
C LEU A 71 -1.80 1.42 13.99
N SER A 72 -1.39 0.51 14.88
CA SER A 72 -1.17 0.82 16.29
C SER A 72 -0.06 1.87 16.47
N LEU A 73 0.99 1.83 15.64
CA LEU A 73 2.06 2.83 15.66
C LEU A 73 1.63 4.19 15.08
N TRP A 74 0.80 4.19 14.04
CA TRP A 74 0.37 5.43 13.37
C TRP A 74 -0.71 6.21 14.12
N LEU A 75 -1.54 5.50 14.89
CA LEU A 75 -2.73 6.02 15.56
C LEU A 75 -2.57 6.18 17.08
N ALA A 76 -1.43 5.77 17.64
CA ALA A 76 -1.04 6.12 19.01
C ALA A 76 -0.77 7.63 19.15
#